data_AF-A0A8T5D9H9-F1
#
_entry.id   AF-A0A8T5D9H9-F1
#
_cell.length_a   1.000
_cell.length_b   1.000
_cell.length_c   1.000
_cell.angle_alpha   90.00
_cell.angle_beta   90.00
_cell.angle_gamma   90.00
#
_symmetry.space_group_name_H-M   'P 1'
#
loop_
_entity.id
_entity.type
_entity.pdbx_description
1 polymer ?
#
loop_
_entity_poly.entity_id
_entity_poly.type
_entity_poly.pdbx_seq_one_letter_code
_entity_poly.pdbx_strand_id
1 'polypeptide(L)'
;MSSILLGLNVVGLLLVVLCIGLLIKNRQYEKSVFETSVNVLLFGLLLLALVKLVDVLVLLNTLYTESFGFLDGYLGSFVAVSNVALLPLFGVCVLVSVLSAREGFENLS
;
A
#
# COMPACT_ATOMS: atom_id res chain seq x y z
N MET A 1 16.49 18.64 0.35
CA MET A 1 16.13 17.50 -0.53
C MET A 1 15.17 16.53 0.18
N SER A 2 15.42 16.20 1.45
CA SER A 2 14.58 15.38 2.32
C SER A 2 13.12 15.86 2.50
N SER A 3 12.87 17.18 2.56
CA SER A 3 11.51 17.72 2.74
C SER A 3 10.58 17.53 1.52
N ILE A 4 11.13 17.56 0.30
CA ILE A 4 10.35 17.33 -0.94
C ILE A 4 9.95 15.86 -1.04
N LEU A 5 10.88 14.95 -0.72
CA LEU A 5 10.63 13.51 -0.63
C LEU A 5 9.57 13.17 0.42
N LEU A 6 9.61 13.83 1.58
CA LEU A 6 8.57 13.67 2.60
C LEU A 6 7.20 14.09 2.07
N GLY A 7 7.10 15.26 1.43
CA GLY A 7 5.86 15.73 0.81
C GLY A 7 5.30 14.75 -0.22
N LEU A 8 6.16 14.22 -1.10
CA LEU A 8 5.78 13.20 -2.09
C LEU A 8 5.27 11.90 -1.45
N ASN A 9 5.94 11.41 -0.39
CA ASN A 9 5.49 10.19 0.28
C ASN A 9 4.18 10.39 1.06
N VAL A 10 3.96 11.56 1.66
CA VAL A 10 2.68 11.91 2.30
C VAL A 10 1.56 12.00 1.25
N VAL A 11 1.80 12.66 0.13
CA VAL A 11 0.81 12.73 -0.97
C VAL A 11 0.54 11.33 -1.53
N GLY A 12 1.58 10.51 -1.72
CA GLY A 12 1.45 9.13 -2.16
C GLY A 12 0.61 8.29 -1.19
N LEU A 13 0.84 8.43 0.11
CA LEU A 13 0.03 7.77 1.14
C LEU A 13 -1.44 8.21 1.07
N LEU A 14 -1.69 9.52 0.94
CA LEU A 14 -3.05 10.05 0.81
C LEU A 14 -3.75 9.51 -0.44
N LEU A 15 -3.05 9.40 -1.57
CA LEU A 15 -3.59 8.81 -2.79
C LEU A 15 -3.95 7.33 -2.60
N VAL A 16 -3.09 6.55 -1.95
CA VAL A 16 -3.37 5.13 -1.66
C VAL A 16 -4.59 4.98 -0.76
N VAL A 17 -4.69 5.79 0.31
CA VAL A 17 -5.85 5.80 1.21
C VAL A 17 -7.12 6.19 0.46
N LEU A 18 -7.03 7.19 -0.43
CA LEU A 18 -8.15 7.62 -1.26
C LEU A 18 -8.58 6.51 -2.24
N CYS A 19 -7.64 5.80 -2.88
CA CYS A 19 -7.93 4.64 -3.72
C CYS A 19 -8.66 3.53 -2.94
N ILE A 20 -8.19 3.19 -1.74
CA ILE A 20 -8.85 2.21 -0.86
C ILE A 20 -10.27 2.68 -0.54
N GLY A 21 -10.44 3.94 -0.15
CA GLY A 21 -11.75 4.52 0.16
C GLY A 21 -12.73 4.48 -1.03
N LEU A 22 -12.25 4.79 -2.23
CA LEU A 22 -13.05 4.72 -3.46
C LEU A 22 -13.44 3.29 -3.81
N LEU A 23 -12.52 2.32 -3.69
CA LEU A 23 -12.81 0.91 -3.94
C LEU A 23 -13.84 0.36 -2.95
N ILE A 24 -13.68 0.65 -1.65
CA ILE A 24 -14.66 0.24 -0.62
C ILE A 24 -16.03 0.86 -0.89
N LYS A 25 -16.08 2.16 -1.24
CA LYS A 25 -17.34 2.86 -1.54
C LYS A 25 -18.03 2.28 -2.76
N ASN A 26 -17.27 1.92 -3.80
CA ASN A 26 -17.80 1.40 -5.05
C ASN A 26 -18.10 -0.10 -5.03
N ARG A 27 -17.73 -0.81 -3.97
CA ARG A 27 -17.96 -2.26 -3.81
C ARG A 27 -19.43 -2.67 -3.99
N GLN A 28 -20.38 -1.79 -3.67
CA GLN A 28 -21.81 -2.07 -3.84
C GLN A 28 -22.25 -2.15 -5.31
N TYR A 29 -21.47 -1.60 -6.24
CA TYR A 29 -21.74 -1.61 -7.67
C TYR A 29 -20.98 -2.72 -8.41
N GLU A 30 -20.09 -3.44 -7.73
CA GLU A 30 -19.33 -4.53 -8.34
C GLU A 30 -20.17 -5.80 -8.40
N LYS A 31 -20.05 -6.52 -9.54
CA LYS A 31 -20.63 -7.86 -9.66
C LYS A 31 -19.88 -8.79 -8.72
N SER A 32 -20.59 -9.72 -8.08
CA SER A 32 -20.00 -10.73 -7.16
C SER A 32 -18.82 -11.49 -7.77
N VAL A 33 -18.80 -11.65 -9.09
CA VAL A 33 -17.71 -12.28 -9.86
C VAL A 33 -16.35 -11.58 -9.65
N PHE A 34 -16.33 -10.26 -9.40
CA PHE A 34 -15.09 -9.49 -9.20
C PHE A 34 -14.71 -9.31 -7.73
N GLU A 35 -15.55 -9.76 -6.79
CA GLU A 35 -15.36 -9.52 -5.36
C GLU A 35 -14.00 -10.06 -4.86
N THR A 36 -13.60 -11.24 -5.31
CA THR A 36 -12.31 -11.84 -4.97
C THR A 36 -11.14 -11.00 -5.50
N SER A 37 -11.21 -10.58 -6.77
CA SER A 37 -10.17 -9.74 -7.39
C SER A 37 -9.99 -8.42 -6.64
N VAL A 38 -11.10 -7.78 -6.27
CA VAL A 38 -11.11 -6.49 -5.59
C VAL A 38 -10.64 -6.63 -4.15
N ASN A 39 -11.03 -7.69 -3.44
CA ASN A 39 -10.54 -7.96 -2.08
C ASN A 39 -9.02 -8.19 -2.06
N VAL A 40 -8.47 -8.93 -3.03
CA VAL A 40 -7.03 -9.13 -3.15
C VAL A 40 -6.32 -7.81 -3.48
N LEU A 41 -6.91 -6.98 -4.35
CA LEU A 41 -6.37 -5.65 -4.66
C LEU A 41 -6.38 -4.73 -3.43
N LEU A 42 -7.47 -4.70 -2.68
CA LEU A 42 -7.61 -3.93 -1.44
C LEU A 42 -6.56 -4.36 -0.40
N PHE A 43 -6.32 -5.66 -0.27
CA PHE A 43 -5.26 -6.16 0.60
C PHE A 43 -3.88 -5.70 0.12
N GLY A 44 -3.60 -5.78 -1.18
CA GLY A 44 -2.37 -5.23 -1.77
C GLY A 44 -2.20 -3.73 -1.48
N LEU A 45 -3.23 -2.93 -1.72
CA LEU A 45 -3.20 -1.48 -1.48
C LEU A 45 -2.98 -1.15 0.00
N LEU A 46 -3.51 -1.95 0.92
CA LEU A 46 -3.26 -1.80 2.35
C LEU A 46 -1.78 -2.02 2.70
N LEU A 47 -1.13 -3.02 2.09
CA LEU A 47 0.31 -3.25 2.27
C LEU A 47 1.13 -2.09 1.71
N LEU A 48 0.74 -1.56 0.55
CA LEU A 48 1.39 -0.39 -0.03
C LEU A 48 1.22 0.86 0.85
N ALA A 49 0.07 1.03 1.50
CA ALA A 49 -0.14 2.09 2.47
C ALA A 49 0.81 1.95 3.68
N LEU A 50 1.00 0.73 4.19
CA LEU A 50 1.96 0.45 5.26
C LEU A 50 3.40 0.75 4.85
N VAL A 51 3.81 0.36 3.64
CA VAL A 51 5.13 0.69 3.06
C VAL A 51 5.33 2.21 3.04
N LYS A 52 4.35 2.97 2.53
CA LYS A 52 4.42 4.43 2.48
C LYS A 52 4.41 5.08 3.85
N LEU A 53 3.71 4.51 4.81
CA LEU A 53 3.74 4.98 6.20
C LEU A 53 5.14 4.81 6.80
N VAL A 54 5.80 3.67 6.56
CA VAL A 54 7.19 3.45 6.99
C VAL A 54 8.14 4.45 6.32
N ASP A 55 8.02 4.68 5.01
CA ASP A 55 8.82 5.70 4.29
C ASP A 55 8.67 7.10 4.91
N VAL A 56 7.44 7.49 5.26
CA VAL A 56 7.14 8.77 5.92
C VAL A 56 7.80 8.82 7.30
N LEU A 57 7.67 7.77 8.11
CA LEU A 57 8.25 7.72 9.46
C LEU A 57 9.78 7.79 9.44
N VAL A 58 10.42 7.09 8.50
CA VAL A 58 11.88 7.14 8.31
C VAL A 58 12.33 8.56 7.96
N LEU A 59 11.66 9.20 6.99
CA LEU A 59 11.99 10.57 6.62
C LEU A 59 11.73 11.56 7.76
N LEU A 60 10.67 11.36 8.54
CA LEU A 60 10.39 12.18 9.72
C LEU A 60 11.51 12.06 10.77
N ASN A 61 11.96 10.83 11.05
CA ASN A 61 13.02 10.56 12.00
C ASN A 61 14.38 11.14 11.55
N THR A 62 14.67 11.12 10.25
CA THR A 62 15.89 11.78 9.71
C THR A 62 15.82 13.32 9.79
N LEU A 63 14.63 13.91 9.87
CA LEU A 63 14.44 15.37 9.97
C LEU A 63 14.34 15.86 11.43
N TYR A 64 13.88 15.00 12.34
CA TYR A 64 13.63 15.32 13.75
C TYR A 64 14.34 14.35 14.71
N THR A 65 15.60 14.03 14.43
CA THR A 65 16.39 13.01 15.14
C THR A 65 16.48 13.26 16.65
N GLU A 66 16.52 14.53 17.08
CA GLU A 66 16.56 14.89 18.50
C GLU A 66 15.30 14.52 19.29
N SER A 67 14.15 14.33 18.62
CA SER A 67 12.87 13.99 19.28
C SER A 67 12.55 12.49 19.22
N PHE A 68 13.20 11.72 18.35
CA PHE A 68 12.79 10.35 17.99
C PHE A 68 13.91 9.30 18.00
N GLY A 69 15.10 9.60 18.54
CA GLY A 69 16.26 8.71 18.51
C GLY A 69 16.09 7.29 19.11
N PHE A 70 14.99 7.00 19.82
CA PHE A 70 14.65 5.63 20.27
C PHE A 70 14.07 4.74 19.15
N LEU A 71 13.63 5.33 18.03
CA LEU A 71 13.00 4.62 16.93
C LEU A 71 13.99 4.06 15.90
N ASP A 72 15.26 4.45 15.92
CA ASP A 72 16.25 4.07 14.90
C ASP A 72 16.40 2.55 14.73
N GLY A 73 16.51 1.81 15.83
CA GLY A 73 16.64 0.35 15.79
C GLY A 73 15.38 -0.36 15.27
N TYR A 74 14.20 0.20 15.55
CA TYR A 74 12.92 -0.34 15.10
C TYR A 74 12.64 -0.01 13.65
N LEU A 75 12.89 1.24 13.22
CA LEU A 75 12.67 1.72 11.86
C LEU A 75 13.54 0.95 10.85
N GLY A 76 14.79 0.63 11.18
CA GLY A 76 15.64 -0.19 10.31
C GLY A 76 15.04 -1.58 10.03
N SER A 77 14.48 -2.22 11.06
CA SER A 77 13.79 -3.51 10.93
C SER A 77 12.51 -3.39 10.09
N PHE A 78 11.72 -2.33 10.30
CA PHE A 78 10.50 -2.09 9.51
C PHE A 78 10.80 -1.81 8.04
N VAL A 79 11.87 -1.08 7.72
CA VAL A 79 12.31 -0.85 6.33
C VAL A 79 12.74 -2.15 5.67
N ALA A 80 13.48 -3.00 6.38
CA ALA A 80 13.88 -4.32 5.85
C ALA A 80 12.67 -5.21 5.56
N VAL A 81 11.72 -5.30 6.50
CA VAL A 81 10.46 -6.06 6.31
C VAL A 81 9.63 -5.47 5.16
N SER A 82 9.58 -4.15 5.04
CA SER A 82 8.87 -3.45 3.97
C SER A 82 9.41 -3.83 2.58
N ASN A 83 10.74 -3.79 2.41
CA ASN A 83 11.39 -4.07 1.13
C ASN A 83 11.42 -5.56 0.78
N VAL A 84 11.60 -6.45 1.77
CA VAL A 84 11.76 -7.89 1.53
C VAL A 84 10.42 -8.63 1.49
N ALA A 85 9.42 -8.18 2.27
CA ALA A 85 8.13 -8.87 2.36
C ALA A 85 6.99 -8.06 1.75
N LEU A 86 6.75 -6.82 2.21
CA LEU A 86 5.53 -6.08 1.86
C LEU A 86 5.47 -5.71 0.36
N LEU A 87 6.57 -5.23 -0.23
CA LEU A 87 6.64 -4.87 -1.64
C LEU A 87 6.44 -6.08 -2.58
N PRO A 88 7.14 -7.22 -2.38
CA PRO A 88 6.87 -8.43 -3.15
C PRO A 88 5.44 -8.96 -2.97
N LEU A 89 4.91 -8.94 -1.74
CA LEU A 89 3.54 -9.39 -1.47
C LEU A 89 2.53 -8.49 -2.19
N PHE A 90 2.73 -7.17 -2.22
CA PHE A 90 1.93 -6.25 -3.02
C PHE A 90 1.95 -6.62 -4.50
N GLY A 91 3.12 -6.92 -5.07
CA GLY A 91 3.24 -7.37 -6.45
C GLY A 91 2.44 -8.65 -6.73
N VAL A 92 2.50 -9.62 -5.82
CA VAL A 92 1.71 -10.86 -5.91
C VAL A 92 0.21 -10.56 -5.80
N CYS A 93 -0.22 -9.70 -4.89
CA CYS A 93 -1.62 -9.30 -4.77
C CYS A 93 -2.14 -8.64 -6.05
N VAL A 94 -1.37 -7.75 -6.67
CA VAL A 94 -1.75 -7.14 -7.95
C VAL A 94 -1.85 -8.20 -9.05
N LEU A 95 -0.89 -9.12 -9.15
CA LEU A 95 -0.93 -10.21 -10.14
C LEU A 95 -2.14 -11.12 -9.96
N VAL A 96 -2.39 -11.59 -8.73
CA VAL A 96 -3.54 -12.44 -8.41
C VAL A 96 -4.84 -11.71 -8.68
N SER A 97 -4.94 -10.42 -8.32
CA SER A 97 -6.12 -9.59 -8.61
C SER A 97 -6.39 -9.51 -10.12
N VAL A 98 -5.36 -9.26 -10.94
CA VAL A 98 -5.49 -9.17 -12.40
C VAL A 98 -5.90 -10.51 -13.01
N LEU A 99 -5.33 -11.62 -12.54
CA LEU A 99 -5.69 -12.96 -13.02
C LEU A 99 -7.14 -13.30 -12.64
N SER A 100 -7.55 -13.07 -11.40
CA SER A 100 -8.94 -13.28 -10.97
C SER A 100 -9.93 -12.37 -11.69
N ALA A 101 -9.54 -11.13 -12.02
CA ALA A 101 -10.38 -10.24 -12.83
C ALA A 101 -10.57 -10.82 -14.24
N ARG A 102 -9.50 -11.33 -14.86
CA ARG A 102 -9.56 -11.97 -16.18
C ARG A 102 -10.50 -13.17 -16.19
N GLU A 103 -10.36 -14.07 -15.22
CA GLU A 103 -11.29 -15.22 -15.07
C GLU A 103 -12.74 -14.75 -14.90
N GLY A 104 -12.95 -13.64 -14.17
CA GLY A 104 -14.26 -13.04 -14.03
C GLY A 104 -14.86 -12.53 -15.35
N PHE A 105 -14.03 -11.98 -16.25
CA PHE A 105 -14.47 -11.57 -17.58
C PHE A 105 -14.76 -12.75 -18.51
N GLU A 106 -13.94 -13.80 -18.48
CA GLU A 106 -14.13 -15.02 -19.29
C GLU A 106 -15.42 -15.77 -18.91
N ASN A 107 -15.83 -15.73 -17.64
CA ASN A 107 -17.08 -16.33 -17.17
C ASN A 107 -18.34 -15.49 -17.47
N LEU A 108 -18.19 -14.26 -17.95
CA LEU A 108 -19.30 -13.36 -18.31
C LEU A 108 -19.62 -13.37 -19.81
N SER A 109 -18.73 -13.90 -20.65
CA SER A 109 -18.90 -14.07 -22.11
C SER A 109 -19.50 -15.43 -22.46
#